data_AF-A0A453HTL0-F1
#
_entry.id   AF-A0A453HTL0-F1
#
_cell.length_a   1.000
_cell.length_b   1.000
_cell.length_c   1.000
_cell.angle_alpha   90.00
_cell.angle_beta   90.00
_cell.angle_gamma   90.00
#
_symmetry.space_group_name_H-M   'P 1'
#
loop_
_entity.id
_entity.type
_entity.pdbx_description
1 polymer ?
#
loop_
_entity_poly.entity_id
_entity_poly.type
_entity_poly.pdbx_seq_one_letter_code
_entity_poly.pdbx_strand_id
1 'polypeptide(L)'
;MRNTIKDDKIASKLAADDKKKIEDAIDQAIQWLDGNQLAEADEFDDKMKELEGLCNPIIAKMYQGAGANMAGGMDEDDAPPAAGGAGPKIEEVD
;
A
#
# COMPACT_ATOMS: atom_id res chain seq x y z
N MET A 1 9.58 4.72 1.03
CA MET A 1 8.77 4.38 2.22
C MET A 1 8.74 5.45 3.31
N ARG A 2 9.89 5.81 3.90
CA ARG A 2 10.01 6.77 5.02
C ARG A 2 9.21 8.07 4.83
N ASN A 3 9.27 8.67 3.65
CA ASN A 3 8.55 9.92 3.38
C ASN A 3 7.03 9.73 3.33
N THR A 4 6.57 8.59 2.81
CA THR A 4 5.14 8.28 2.72
C THR A 4 4.49 8.20 4.10
N ILE A 5 5.12 7.56 5.09
CA ILE A 5 4.56 7.47 6.45
C ILE A 5 4.73 8.75 7.28
N LYS A 6 5.53 9.70 6.79
CA LYS A 6 5.68 11.04 7.36
C LYS A 6 4.73 12.05 6.75
N ASP A 7 4.09 11.72 5.62
CA ASP A 7 3.03 12.56 5.05
C ASP A 7 1.82 12.57 6.00
N ASP A 8 1.38 13.75 6.41
CA ASP A 8 0.32 13.90 7.41
C ASP A 8 -1.01 13.21 7.01
N LYS A 9 -1.32 13.15 5.70
CA LYS A 9 -2.55 12.51 5.21
C LYS A 9 -2.50 10.99 5.33
N ILE A 10 -1.30 10.42 5.29
CA ILE A 10 -1.05 9.00 5.44
C ILE A 10 -0.88 8.66 6.93
N ALA A 11 -0.07 9.43 7.65
CA ALA A 11 0.22 9.23 9.06
C ALA A 11 -1.04 9.26 9.94
N SER A 12 -2.00 10.14 9.63
CA SER A 12 -3.29 10.22 10.33
C SER A 12 -4.22 9.03 10.10
N LYS A 13 -3.96 8.20 9.07
CA LYS A 13 -4.75 7.01 8.74
C LYS A 13 -4.08 5.71 9.19
N LEU A 14 -2.84 5.77 9.66
CA LEU A 14 -2.11 4.62 10.19
C LEU A 14 -2.36 4.49 11.69
N ALA A 15 -2.59 3.26 12.15
CA ALA A 15 -2.56 2.98 13.57
C ALA A 15 -1.16 3.26 14.12
N ALA A 16 -1.06 3.75 15.37
CA ALA A 16 0.22 4.09 15.98
C ALA A 16 1.20 2.90 15.99
N ASP A 17 0.70 1.71 16.30
CA ASP A 17 1.49 0.48 16.30
C ASP A 17 2.01 0.11 14.90
N ASP A 18 1.16 0.27 13.89
CA ASP A 18 1.52 -0.01 12.49
C ASP A 18 2.54 1.01 11.96
N LYS A 19 2.38 2.29 12.32
CA LYS A 19 3.36 3.34 12.03
C LYS A 19 4.70 3.01 12.69
N LYS A 20 4.69 2.66 13.97
CA LYS A 20 5.90 2.31 14.72
C LYS A 20 6.62 1.10 14.11
N LYS A 21 5.89 0.06 13.71
CA LYS A 21 6.48 -1.11 13.03
C LYS A 21 7.20 -0.72 11.73
N ILE A 22 6.60 0.17 10.94
CA ILE A 22 7.24 0.65 9.70
C ILE A 22 8.50 1.47 10.05
N GLU A 23 8.42 2.39 11.01
CA GLU A 23 9.57 3.20 11.44
C GLU A 23 10.73 2.32 11.92
N ASP A 24 10.46 1.38 12.81
CA ASP A 24 11.44 0.45 13.36
C ASP A 24 12.07 -0.41 12.23
N ALA A 25 11.27 -0.89 11.27
CA ALA A 25 11.77 -1.67 10.13
C ALA A 25 12.68 -0.85 9.19
N ILE A 26 12.33 0.43 8.93
CA ILE A 26 13.18 1.30 8.11
C ILE A 26 14.49 1.59 8.85
N ASP A 27 14.45 1.85 10.15
CA ASP A 27 15.67 2.10 10.94
C ASP A 27 16.58 0.86 10.96
N GLN A 28 16.02 -0.35 11.10
CA GLN A 28 16.76 -1.61 10.98
C GLN A 28 17.37 -1.80 9.59
N ALA A 29 16.64 -1.46 8.52
CA ALA A 29 17.17 -1.53 7.16
C ALA A 29 18.33 -0.54 6.96
N ILE A 30 18.24 0.68 7.47
CA ILE A 30 19.34 1.66 7.42
C ILE A 30 20.56 1.16 8.18
N GLN A 31 20.39 0.66 9.40
CA GLN A 31 21.49 0.10 10.20
C GLN A 31 22.16 -1.07 9.48
N TRP A 32 21.37 -1.91 8.81
CA TRP A 32 21.91 -2.99 7.99
C TRP A 32 22.71 -2.42 6.81
N LEU A 33 22.17 -1.44 6.05
CA LEU A 33 22.88 -0.81 4.93
C LEU A 33 24.22 -0.17 5.37
N ASP A 34 24.25 0.50 6.53
CA ASP A 34 25.46 1.13 7.07
C ASP A 34 26.57 0.10 7.36
N GLY A 35 26.20 -1.09 7.83
CA GLY A 35 27.13 -2.19 8.13
C GLY A 35 27.47 -3.08 6.93
N ASN A 36 26.69 -3.01 5.84
CA ASN A 36 26.74 -3.94 4.72
C ASN A 36 26.88 -3.21 3.37
N GLN A 37 27.69 -2.14 3.31
CA GLN A 37 27.88 -1.33 2.09
C GLN A 37 28.50 -2.08 0.90
N LEU A 38 29.13 -3.23 1.16
CA LEU A 38 29.76 -4.12 0.17
C LEU A 38 29.02 -5.45 0.03
N ALA A 39 27.76 -5.53 0.48
CA ALA A 39 26.93 -6.71 0.28
C ALA A 39 26.72 -7.01 -1.21
N GLU A 40 26.39 -8.25 -1.51
CA GLU A 40 26.07 -8.66 -2.87
C GLU A 40 24.64 -8.21 -3.26
N ALA A 41 24.37 -8.17 -4.56
CA ALA A 41 23.08 -7.69 -5.08
C ALA A 41 21.89 -8.49 -4.53
N ASP A 42 22.04 -9.80 -4.37
CA ASP A 42 21.03 -10.69 -3.80
C ASP A 42 20.73 -10.38 -2.32
N GLU A 43 21.75 -10.03 -1.53
CA GLU A 43 21.58 -9.61 -0.14
C GLU A 43 20.81 -8.29 -0.03
N PHE A 44 21.10 -7.32 -0.90
CA PHE A 44 20.35 -6.06 -0.97
C PHE A 44 18.88 -6.30 -1.38
N ASP A 45 18.65 -7.16 -2.39
CA ASP A 45 17.32 -7.52 -2.84
C ASP A 45 16.50 -8.20 -1.75
N ASP A 46 17.12 -9.12 -1.00
CA ASP A 46 16.46 -9.80 0.11
C ASP A 46 16.13 -8.83 1.25
N LYS A 47 17.04 -7.90 1.57
CA LYS A 47 16.74 -6.88 2.58
C LYS A 47 15.64 -5.92 2.13
N MET A 48 15.60 -5.57 0.85
CA MET A 48 14.51 -4.78 0.26
C MET A 48 13.17 -5.51 0.38
N LYS A 49 13.11 -6.78 -0.02
CA LYS A 49 11.89 -7.61 0.06
C LYS A 49 11.41 -7.77 1.50
N GLU A 50 12.32 -7.93 2.46
CA GLU A 50 11.98 -8.00 3.89
C GLU A 50 11.26 -6.72 4.34
N LEU A 51 11.80 -5.55 3.99
CA LEU A 51 11.19 -4.26 4.31
C LEU A 51 9.83 -4.09 3.61
N GLU A 52 9.74 -4.40 2.33
CA GLU A 52 8.50 -4.32 1.55
C GLU A 52 7.43 -5.29 2.07
N GLY A 53 7.81 -6.51 2.43
CA GLY A 53 6.91 -7.54 2.98
C GLY A 53 6.25 -7.09 4.28
N LEU A 54 6.91 -6.25 5.07
CA LEU A 54 6.34 -5.64 6.26
C LEU A 54 5.49 -4.40 5.93
N CYS A 55 5.97 -3.52 5.06
CA CYS A 55 5.33 -2.23 4.80
C CYS A 55 4.08 -2.36 3.92
N ASN A 56 4.12 -3.17 2.86
CA ASN A 56 3.06 -3.26 1.85
C ASN A 56 1.72 -3.71 2.45
N PRO A 57 1.64 -4.75 3.30
CA PRO A 57 0.37 -5.15 3.91
C PRO A 57 -0.26 -4.07 4.79
N ILE A 58 0.56 -3.31 5.50
CA ILE A 58 0.11 -2.23 6.39
C ILE A 58 -0.50 -1.09 5.56
N ILE A 59 0.17 -0.70 4.48
CA ILE A 59 -0.29 0.36 3.57
C ILE A 59 -1.55 -0.09 2.83
N ALA A 60 -1.60 -1.33 2.36
CA ALA A 60 -2.80 -1.90 1.74
C ALA A 60 -4.00 -1.84 2.70
N LYS A 61 -3.80 -2.25 3.97
CA LYS A 61 -4.83 -2.17 5.01
C LYS A 61 -5.30 -0.73 5.26
N MET A 62 -4.40 0.24 5.24
CA MET A 62 -4.74 1.67 5.35
C MET A 62 -5.63 2.13 4.19
N TYR A 63 -5.31 1.75 2.93
CA TYR A 63 -6.14 2.09 1.77
C TYR A 63 -7.52 1.41 1.82
N GLN A 64 -7.58 0.15 2.25
CA GLN A 64 -8.86 -0.57 2.43
C GLN A 64 -9.71 0.04 3.53
N GLY A 65 -9.11 0.43 4.66
CA GLY A 65 -9.80 1.13 5.75
C GLY A 65 -10.28 2.53 5.35
N ALA A 66 -9.55 3.22 4.47
CA ALA A 66 -9.98 4.50 3.90
C ALA A 66 -11.14 4.35 2.90
N GLY A 67 -11.25 3.21 2.20
CA GLY A 67 -12.34 2.90 1.28
C GLY A 67 -13.68 2.58 1.96
N ALA A 68 -13.64 2.01 3.17
CA ALA A 68 -14.85 1.73 3.96
C ALA A 68 -15.58 3.01 4.43
N ASN A 69 -14.89 4.14 4.50
CA ASN A 69 -15.48 5.44 4.87
C ASN A 69 -15.98 6.26 3.65
N MET A 70 -15.86 5.70 2.43
CA MET A 70 -16.40 6.30 1.19
C MET A 70 -17.60 5.50 0.63
N ALA A 71 -18.01 4.41 1.29
CA ALA A 71 -19.14 3.57 0.88
C ALA A 71 -20.45 3.89 1.63
N GLY A 72 -20.49 4.93 2.47
CA GLY A 72 -21.64 5.30 3.29
C GLY A 72 -22.47 6.48 2.79
N GLY A 73 -22.35 6.86 1.51
CA GLY A 73 -23.00 8.05 0.95
C GLY A 73 -23.66 7.84 -0.41
N MET A 74 -23.99 6.59 -0.78
CA MET A 74 -24.89 6.34 -1.91
C MET A 74 -26.29 6.17 -1.32
N ASP A 75 -27.02 7.28 -1.29
CA ASP A 75 -28.45 7.33 -0.95
C ASP A 75 -29.21 6.28 -1.80
N GLU A 76 -29.76 5.29 -1.11
CA GLU A 76 -30.70 4.32 -1.63
C GLU A 76 -32.07 4.98 -1.78
N ASP A 77 -32.38 5.51 -2.96
CA ASP A 77 -33.78 5.69 -3.39
C ASP A 77 -33.82 5.87 -4.91
N ASP A 78 -33.65 4.77 -5.65
CA ASP A 78 -34.55 4.32 -6.74
C ASP A 78 -33.98 3.05 -7.39
N ALA A 79 -34.62 1.91 -7.16
CA ALA A 79 -34.47 0.70 -7.97
C ALA A 79 -35.90 0.28 -8.40
N PRO A 80 -36.15 -0.59 -9.43
CA PRO A 80 -35.23 -1.49 -10.17
C PRO A 80 -35.67 -1.68 -11.68
N PRO A 81 -35.48 -2.83 -12.39
CA PRO A 81 -34.32 -3.73 -12.60
C PRO A 81 -33.98 -3.98 -14.10
N ALA A 82 -32.88 -4.71 -14.32
CA ALA A 82 -32.68 -5.75 -15.35
C ALA A 82 -31.94 -5.45 -16.68
N ALA A 83 -30.91 -6.27 -16.87
CA ALA A 83 -30.52 -7.00 -18.09
C ALA A 83 -29.71 -6.30 -19.22
N GLY A 84 -28.56 -6.93 -19.53
CA GLY A 84 -27.79 -6.79 -20.78
C GLY A 84 -26.73 -5.69 -20.71
N GLY A 85 -25.48 -5.86 -21.09
CA GLY A 85 -24.85 -6.83 -21.97
C GLY A 85 -23.74 -6.10 -22.75
N ALA A 86 -22.65 -6.81 -23.06
CA ALA A 86 -21.54 -6.44 -23.94
C ALA A 86 -20.53 -5.37 -23.45
N GLY A 87 -19.34 -5.86 -23.06
CA GLY A 87 -18.11 -5.06 -23.03
C GLY A 87 -17.57 -4.82 -24.45
N PRO A 88 -16.81 -3.74 -24.70
CA PRO A 88 -16.27 -3.44 -26.04
C PRO A 88 -15.04 -4.31 -26.34
N LYS A 89 -15.00 -4.85 -27.56
CA LYS A 89 -13.89 -5.63 -28.11
C LYS A 89 -12.80 -4.71 -28.66
N ILE A 90 -11.57 -5.19 -28.49
CA ILE A 90 -10.29 -4.65 -28.97
C ILE A 90 -10.30 -4.57 -30.51
N GLU A 91 -9.91 -3.42 -31.08
CA GLU A 91 -9.48 -3.32 -32.48
C GLU A 91 -7.96 -3.17 -32.50
N GLU A 92 -7.31 -4.16 -33.10
CA GLU A 92 -5.89 -4.17 -33.44
C GLU A 92 -5.64 -3.09 -34.51
N VAL A 93 -4.74 -2.16 -34.21
CA VAL A 93 -4.21 -1.19 -35.19
C VAL A 93 -2.93 -1.80 -35.77
N ASP A 94 -2.97 -2.05 -37.07
CA ASP A 94 -1.86 -2.37 -37.97
C ASP A 94 -0.84 -1.23 -38.05
#